data_AF-A0A3L7MNE8-F1
#
_entry.id   AF-A0A3L7MNE8-F1
#
_cell.length_a   1.000
_cell.length_b   1.000
_cell.length_c   1.000
_cell.angle_alpha   90.00
_cell.angle_beta   90.00
_cell.angle_gamma   90.00
#
_symmetry.space_group_name_H-M   'P 1'
#
loop_
_entity.id
_entity.type
_entity.pdbx_description
1 polymer ?
#
loop_
_entity_poly.entity_id
_entity_poly.type
_entity_poly.pdbx_seq_one_letter_code
_entity_poly.pdbx_strand_id
1 'polypeptide(L)' 'MPQYEYACEEDGEVIVLLRPMREADAPVEDPAGKGRHFTRKHSVFGVAGSSVGQTHVHTGSCCPCGKPQSQCGNG' A
#
# COMPACT_ATOMS: atom_id res chain seq x y z
N MET A 1 -1.09 18.91 15.90
CA MET A 1 -2.03 18.54 14.80
C MET A 1 -1.21 18.04 13.63
N PRO A 2 -1.60 16.94 12.97
CA PRO A 2 -0.90 16.44 11.79
C PRO A 2 -1.04 17.41 10.59
N GLN A 3 -0.06 17.34 9.70
CA GLN A 3 -0.02 18.08 8.45
C GLN A 3 -0.45 17.15 7.31
N TYR A 4 -1.32 17.64 6.43
CA TYR A 4 -1.80 16.92 5.26
C TYR A 4 -1.57 17.73 3.99
N GLU A 5 -1.33 17.03 2.90
CA GLU A 5 -1.27 17.58 1.56
C GLU A 5 -2.62 17.40 0.87
N TYR A 6 -3.06 18.42 0.14
CA TYR A 6 -4.25 18.37 -0.69
C TYR A 6 -3.92 18.82 -2.10
N ALA A 7 -4.37 18.06 -3.09
CA ALA A 7 -4.21 18.41 -4.50
C ALA A 7 -5.52 18.92 -5.07
N CYS A 8 -5.43 20.01 -5.82
CA CYS A 8 -6.52 20.54 -6.62
C CYS A 8 -6.81 19.58 -7.79
N GLU A 9 -8.07 19.22 -7.99
CA GLU A 9 -8.46 18.32 -9.09
C GLU A 9 -8.38 19.01 -10.46
N GLU A 10 -8.60 20.32 -10.50
CA GLU A 10 -8.69 21.07 -11.75
C GLU A 10 -7.33 21.48 -12.32
N ASP A 11 -6.38 21.87 -11.48
CA ASP A 11 -5.07 22.40 -11.91
C ASP A 11 -3.85 21.70 -11.28
N GLY A 12 -4.07 20.79 -10.33
CA GLY A 12 -2.98 20.05 -9.67
C GLY A 12 -2.20 20.86 -8.63
N GLU A 13 -2.64 22.07 -8.27
CA GLU A 13 -2.02 22.84 -7.18
C GLU A 13 -2.04 22.04 -5.87
N VAL A 14 -0.91 22.01 -5.15
CA VAL A 14 -0.80 21.31 -3.87
C VAL A 14 -0.72 22.32 -2.74
N ILE A 15 -1.65 22.21 -1.80
CA ILE A 15 -1.66 23.01 -0.57
C ILE A 15 -1.42 22.12 0.64
N VAL A 16 -0.88 22.72 1.69
CA VAL A 16 -0.51 22.00 2.91
C VAL A 16 -1.20 22.60 4.12
N LEU A 17 -1.97 21.79 4.84
CA LEU A 17 -2.83 22.23 5.93
C LEU A 17 -2.63 21.40 7.19
N LEU A 18 -2.68 22.06 8.34
CA LEU A 18 -2.73 21.41 9.65
C LEU A 18 -4.19 21.14 10.00
N ARG A 19 -4.60 19.86 10.09
CA ARG A 19 -5.98 19.47 10.45
C ARG A 19 -5.98 18.33 11.47
N PRO A 20 -7.02 18.18 12.30
CA PRO A 20 -7.22 16.94 13.05
C PRO A 20 -7.55 15.78 12.09
N MET A 21 -7.16 14.56 12.44
CA MET A 21 -7.36 13.37 11.59
C MET A 21 -8.83 13.17 11.19
N ARG A 22 -9.78 13.51 12.07
CA ARG A 22 -11.23 13.41 11.81
C ARG A 22 -11.70 14.26 10.62
N GLU A 23 -10.97 15.34 10.32
CA GLU A 23 -11.28 16.28 9.25
C GLU A 23 -10.38 16.05 8.04
N ALA A 24 -9.50 15.04 8.04
CA ALA A 24 -8.49 14.89 7.00
C ALA A 24 -9.09 14.74 5.59
N ASP A 25 -10.28 14.16 5.47
CA ASP A 25 -11.01 13.96 4.21
C ASP A 25 -12.19 14.94 4.04
N ALA A 26 -12.39 15.89 4.96
CA ALA A 26 -13.42 16.91 4.82
C ALA A 26 -13.05 17.89 3.69
N PRO A 27 -14.03 18.54 3.02
CA PRO A 27 -13.76 19.56 2.02
C PRO A 27 -12.82 20.65 2.54
N VAL A 28 -12.02 21.21 1.64
CA VAL A 28 -11.05 22.27 1.94
C VAL A 28 -11.43 23.52 1.15
N GLU A 29 -11.42 24.67 1.81
CA GLU A 29 -11.65 25.95 1.17
C GLU A 29 -10.49 26.34 0.26
N ASP A 30 -10.81 26.84 -0.93
CA ASP A 30 -9.81 27.33 -1.89
C ASP A 30 -9.27 28.70 -1.44
N PRO A 31 -7.96 28.83 -1.14
CA PRO A 31 -7.37 30.11 -0.76
C PRO A 31 -7.45 31.18 -1.86
N ALA A 32 -7.62 30.79 -3.12
CA ALA A 32 -7.81 31.71 -4.23
C ALA A 32 -9.28 32.13 -4.43
N GLY A 33 -10.22 31.53 -3.69
CA GLY A 33 -11.65 31.83 -3.79
C GLY A 33 -12.27 31.50 -5.15
N LYS A 34 -11.69 30.58 -5.92
CA LYS A 34 -12.14 30.22 -7.27
C LYS A 34 -13.11 29.04 -7.29
N GLY A 35 -13.46 28.49 -6.12
CA GLY A 35 -14.36 27.35 -6.00
C GLY A 35 -13.75 26.02 -6.46
N ARG A 36 -12.42 25.89 -6.36
CA ARG A 36 -11.68 24.67 -6.73
C ARG A 36 -11.85 23.57 -5.68
N HIS A 37 -11.69 22.32 -6.11
CA HIS A 37 -11.85 21.15 -5.25
C HIS A 37 -10.50 20.54 -4.89
N PHE A 38 -10.29 20.36 -3.59
CA PHE A 38 -9.05 19.84 -3.04
C PHE A 38 -9.31 18.50 -2.35
N THR A 39 -8.62 17.46 -2.82
CA THR A 39 -8.69 16.12 -2.23
C THR A 39 -7.39 15.75 -1.52
N ARG A 40 -7.51 14.95 -0.44
CA ARG A 40 -6.34 14.57 0.36
C ARG A 40 -5.40 13.71 -0.48
N LYS A 41 -4.14 14.13 -0.56
CA LYS A 41 -3.08 13.37 -1.19
C LYS A 41 -2.44 12.44 -0.17
N HIS A 42 -2.43 11.15 -0.47
CA HIS A 42 -1.69 10.16 0.30
C HIS A 42 -0.30 9.97 -0.27
N SER A 43 0.74 10.13 0.57
CA SER A 43 2.11 9.77 0.21
C SER A 43 2.24 8.24 0.18
N VAL A 44 2.03 7.65 -0.99
CA VAL A 44 2.20 6.21 -1.21
C VAL A 44 3.60 5.96 -1.73
N PHE A 45 4.42 5.24 -0.97
CA PHE A 45 5.62 4.61 -1.49
C PHE A 45 5.17 3.35 -2.24
N GLY A 46 5.25 3.38 -3.57
CA GLY A 46 4.92 2.20 -4.37
C GLY A 46 5.89 1.06 -4.04
N VAL A 47 5.42 0.03 -3.34
CA VAL A 47 6.13 -1.27 -3.30
C VAL A 47 5.83 -1.97 -4.62
N ALA A 48 6.76 -1.87 -5.57
CA ALA A 48 6.79 -2.78 -6.70
C ALA A 48 7.18 -4.16 -6.15
N GLY A 49 6.18 -5.01 -5.91
CA GLY A 49 6.44 -6.40 -5.55
C GLY A 49 7.21 -7.07 -6.69
N SER A 50 8.42 -7.55 -6.42
CA SER A 50 9.13 -8.42 -7.37
C SER A 50 8.24 -9.63 -7.66
N SER A 51 8.00 -9.94 -8.94
CA SER A 51 7.37 -11.19 -9.34
C SER A 51 8.30 -12.34 -8.94
N VAL A 52 8.09 -12.92 -7.76
CA VAL A 52 8.74 -14.17 -7.38
C VAL A 52 8.23 -15.23 -8.35
N GLY A 53 9.06 -15.52 -9.35
CA GLY A 53 8.82 -16.51 -10.37
C GLY A 53 8.41 -17.82 -9.72
N GLN A 54 7.19 -18.22 -10.00
CA GLN A 54 6.59 -19.48 -9.64
C GLN A 54 7.27 -20.57 -10.46
N THR A 55 8.26 -21.28 -9.90
CA THR A 55 8.60 -22.66 -10.28
C THR A 55 9.62 -23.22 -9.30
N HIS A 56 9.17 -23.96 -8.29
CA HIS A 56 9.96 -25.09 -7.82
C HIS A 56 9.36 -26.33 -8.48
N VAL A 57 10.19 -27.04 -9.24
CA VAL A 57 9.81 -28.27 -9.91
C VAL A 57 9.80 -29.37 -8.85
N HIS A 58 8.64 -29.92 -8.54
CA HIS A 58 8.51 -31.08 -7.67
C HIS A 58 8.92 -32.35 -8.42
N THR A 59 10.21 -32.60 -8.60
CA THR A 59 10.68 -33.95 -8.92
C THR A 59 10.98 -34.69 -7.63
N GLY A 60 10.01 -35.46 -7.15
CA GLY A 60 10.24 -36.49 -6.13
C GLY A 60 9.36 -36.38 -4.89
N SER A 61 8.51 -37.38 -4.70
CA SER A 61 7.83 -37.68 -3.44
C SER A 61 8.85 -38.19 -2.41
N CYS A 62 9.64 -37.31 -1.82
CA CYS A 62 10.45 -37.61 -0.64
C CYS A 62 10.40 -36.46 0.36
N CYS A 63 10.08 -36.77 1.61
CA CYS A 63 10.01 -35.78 2.69
C CYS A 63 11.37 -35.07 2.86
N PRO A 64 11.39 -33.77 3.24
CA PRO A 64 12.61 -32.95 3.35
C PRO A 64 13.61 -33.44 4.42
N CYS A 65 13.24 -34.44 5.23
CA CYS A 65 14.15 -35.12 6.16
C CYS A 65 15.01 -36.22 5.51
N GLY A 66 14.92 -36.42 4.19
CA GLY A 66 15.76 -37.36 3.42
C GLY A 66 15.45 -38.84 3.66
N LYS A 67 14.32 -39.16 4.30
CA LYS A 67 13.91 -40.55 4.60
C LYS A 67 12.92 -41.07 3.54
N PRO A 68 13.08 -42.33 3.08
CA PRO A 68 12.07 -42.96 2.23
C PRO A 68 10.75 -43.11 3.02
N GLN A 69 9.62 -43.07 2.31
CA GLN A 69 8.25 -43.04 2.87
C GLN A 69 7.92 -44.14 3.90
N SER A 70 8.69 -45.24 3.96
CA SER A 70 8.47 -46.37 4.85
C SER A 70 9.15 -46.27 6.23
N GLN A 71 9.84 -45.16 6.53
CA GLN A 71 10.65 -45.02 7.76
C GLN A 71 10.08 -44.02 8.79
N CYS A 72 8.85 -43.53 8.58
CA CYS A 72 8.18 -42.63 9.51
C CYS A 72 7.03 -43.36 10.21
N GLY A 73 7.26 -43.81 11.45
CA GLY A 73 6.21 -44.25 12.38
C GLY A 73 5.89 -45.74 12.37
N ASN A 74 6.68 -46.52 13.12
CA ASN A 74 6.17 -47.64 13.91
C ASN A 74 7.08 -47.78 15.13
N GLY A 75 6.65 -47.15 16.22
CA GLY A 75 7.36 -47.02 17.49
C GLY A 75 6.76 -45.89 18.30
#